data_AF-A0A9E3R916-F1
#
_entry.id   AF-A0A9E3R916-F1
#
_cell.length_a   1.000
_cell.length_b   1.000
_cell.length_c   1.000
_cell.angle_alpha   90.00
_cell.angle_beta   90.00
_cell.angle_gamma   90.00
#
_symmetry.space_group_name_H-M   'P 1'
#
loop_
_entity.id
_entity.type
_entity.pdbx_description
1 polymer ?
#
loop_
_entity_poly.entity_id
_entity_poly.type
_entity_poly.pdbx_seq_one_letter_code
_entity_poly.pdbx_strand_id
1 'polypeptide(L)'
;MKAYDALTEEAQGRVHAWPQRAQALFKALREDAVAELQREFIQRSVVAGHTPAEVHAFADELRALSDAQAFDACTLGDRTSGYTVDQLLRAESDPLYAFELRGGRLSPGEEGPWSPIAGEVSGGALTSADIPPEPDFLMKLKAKAERFQADAPKDAPRPKDKRLIGESRVEHTPQPAVKAVAPAALGGGATNRLLEDLLNEATRPLGVTFREHDVDTAAGLTLEKALESAAGPAMRGVPIPVTLGPAPGSHVRFAILLQAQTSAKTRAWQLFDPMTQELVWANEGDLLARAELPLSNKQLRRLTRIALPVGLRASL
;
A
#
# COMPACT_ATOMS: atom_id res chain seq x y z
N MET A 1 24.81 -29.26 -4.01
CA MET A 1 25.12 -28.59 -2.72
C MET A 1 24.06 -27.52 -2.52
N LYS A 2 23.28 -27.59 -1.43
CA LYS A 2 22.30 -26.61 -0.90
C LYS A 2 21.60 -25.64 -1.88
N ALA A 3 20.28 -25.84 -2.08
CA ALA A 3 19.44 -24.98 -2.94
C ALA A 3 18.47 -24.04 -2.18
N TYR A 4 18.40 -24.09 -0.85
CA TYR A 4 17.35 -23.41 -0.06
C TYR A 4 17.85 -22.52 1.11
N ASP A 5 19.16 -22.23 1.19
CA ASP A 5 19.68 -21.28 2.20
C ASP A 5 19.32 -19.81 1.89
N ALA A 6 19.04 -19.50 0.62
CA ALA A 6 18.76 -18.15 0.14
C ALA A 6 17.39 -17.65 0.60
N LEU A 7 17.35 -16.43 1.16
CA LEU A 7 16.11 -15.68 1.35
C LEU A 7 15.54 -15.30 -0.02
N THR A 8 14.21 -15.18 -0.11
CA THR A 8 13.57 -14.47 -1.22
C THR A 8 13.98 -13.00 -1.19
N GLU A 9 14.08 -12.36 -2.37
CA GLU A 9 14.47 -10.94 -2.47
C GLU A 9 13.59 -10.02 -1.61
N GLU A 10 12.28 -10.32 -1.53
CA GLU A 10 11.33 -9.61 -0.67
C GLU A 10 11.64 -9.80 0.83
N ALA A 11 11.88 -11.05 1.28
CA ALA A 11 12.25 -11.31 2.67
C ALA A 11 13.57 -10.61 3.02
N GLN A 12 14.55 -10.67 2.13
CA GLN A 12 15.83 -9.97 2.28
C GLN A 12 15.63 -8.45 2.38
N GLY A 13 14.79 -7.85 1.54
CA GLY A 13 14.46 -6.42 1.60
C GLY A 13 13.85 -6.00 2.95
N ARG A 14 12.91 -6.80 3.47
CA ARG A 14 12.27 -6.54 4.77
C ARG A 14 13.22 -6.73 5.96
N VAL A 15 14.07 -7.76 5.94
CA VAL A 15 15.10 -7.95 6.98
C VAL A 15 16.10 -6.79 6.98
N HIS A 16 16.56 -6.32 5.81
CA HIS A 16 17.50 -5.18 5.73
C HIS A 16 16.91 -3.87 6.27
N ALA A 17 15.57 -3.71 6.27
CA ALA A 17 14.91 -2.57 6.88
C ALA A 17 14.86 -2.62 8.42
N TRP A 18 15.13 -3.78 9.03
CA TRP A 18 15.21 -3.93 10.50
C TRP A 18 16.57 -3.47 11.05
N PRO A 19 16.67 -3.07 12.33
CA PRO A 19 17.95 -2.77 12.96
C PRO A 19 18.90 -3.97 12.98
N GLN A 20 20.21 -3.74 12.93
CA GLN A 20 21.24 -4.80 12.84
C GLN A 20 21.11 -5.89 13.91
N ARG A 21 20.66 -5.55 15.14
CA ARG A 21 20.38 -6.54 16.20
C ARG A 21 19.27 -7.51 15.81
N ALA A 22 18.19 -7.01 15.19
CA ALA A 22 17.09 -7.85 14.68
C ALA A 22 17.49 -8.65 13.44
N GLN A 23 18.37 -8.13 12.58
CA GLN A 23 18.94 -8.89 11.47
C GLN A 23 19.78 -10.08 11.97
N ALA A 24 20.62 -9.86 12.99
CA ALA A 24 21.41 -10.91 13.63
C ALA A 24 20.51 -11.94 14.36
N LEU A 25 19.47 -11.46 15.06
CA LEU A 25 18.45 -12.30 15.69
C LEU A 25 17.76 -13.21 14.66
N PHE A 26 17.26 -12.65 13.56
CA PHE A 26 16.60 -13.40 12.49
C PHE A 26 17.51 -14.46 11.85
N LYS A 27 18.80 -14.12 11.67
CA LYS A 27 19.79 -15.09 11.22
C LYS A 27 19.89 -16.26 12.21
N ALA A 28 20.02 -15.99 13.51
CA ALA A 28 20.07 -17.03 14.54
C ALA A 28 18.77 -17.89 14.54
N LEU A 29 17.59 -17.28 14.44
CA LEU A 29 16.31 -18.01 14.35
C LEU A 29 16.26 -19.01 13.17
N ARG A 30 16.81 -18.64 12.00
CA ARG A 30 16.89 -19.56 10.83
C ARG A 30 17.94 -20.66 11.00
N GLU A 31 19.03 -20.39 11.72
CA GLU A 31 20.08 -21.36 12.04
C GLU A 31 19.63 -22.35 13.14
N ASP A 32 18.85 -21.88 14.13
CA ASP A 32 18.26 -22.67 15.22
C ASP A 32 17.08 -23.54 14.79
N ALA A 33 16.33 -23.14 13.76
CA ALA A 33 15.20 -23.90 13.24
C ALA A 33 15.68 -25.29 12.79
N VAL A 34 15.17 -26.36 13.40
CA VAL A 34 15.66 -27.71 13.11
C VAL A 34 15.14 -28.21 11.77
N ALA A 35 13.88 -27.85 11.44
CA ALA A 35 13.20 -28.27 10.23
C ALA A 35 13.17 -27.19 9.13
N GLU A 36 13.16 -27.63 7.87
CA GLU A 36 12.98 -26.75 6.71
C GLU A 36 11.62 -26.04 6.74
N LEU A 37 10.56 -26.72 7.23
CA LEU A 37 9.22 -26.13 7.36
C LEU A 37 9.20 -24.98 8.37
N GLN A 38 9.93 -25.10 9.49
CA GLN A 38 10.09 -24.02 10.46
C GLN A 38 10.83 -22.83 9.82
N ARG A 39 11.92 -23.08 9.06
CA ARG A 39 12.62 -22.03 8.29
C ARG A 39 11.68 -21.33 7.29
N GLU A 40 10.83 -22.09 6.59
CA GLU A 40 9.86 -21.55 5.64
C GLU A 40 8.84 -20.64 6.34
N PHE A 41 8.20 -21.10 7.42
CA PHE A 41 7.22 -20.32 8.16
C PHE A 41 7.83 -19.05 8.79
N ILE A 42 9.03 -19.15 9.36
CA ILE A 42 9.77 -17.99 9.86
C ILE A 42 10.01 -16.98 8.73
N GLN A 43 10.53 -17.41 7.57
CA GLN A 43 10.75 -16.52 6.42
C GLN A 43 9.45 -15.90 5.89
N ARG A 44 8.36 -16.67 5.84
CA ARG A 44 7.06 -16.20 5.35
C ARG A 44 6.39 -15.22 6.30
N SER A 45 6.55 -15.36 7.62
CA SER A 45 6.09 -14.36 8.59
C SER A 45 6.76 -12.98 8.38
N VAL A 46 8.04 -12.97 7.96
CA VAL A 46 8.72 -11.71 7.56
C VAL A 46 8.14 -11.13 6.28
N VAL A 47 7.86 -11.96 5.28
CA VAL A 47 7.21 -11.54 4.01
C VAL A 47 5.80 -10.99 4.27
N ALA A 48 5.03 -11.60 5.17
CA ALA A 48 3.73 -11.10 5.61
C ALA A 48 3.83 -9.71 6.30
N GLY A 49 5.00 -9.37 6.84
CA GLY A 49 5.31 -8.05 7.37
C GLY A 49 5.30 -7.94 8.90
N HIS A 50 5.38 -9.07 9.61
CA HIS A 50 5.50 -9.07 11.07
C HIS A 50 6.78 -8.40 11.56
N THR A 51 6.71 -7.88 12.79
CA THR A 51 7.82 -7.26 13.51
C THR A 51 8.84 -8.31 13.97
N PRO A 52 10.10 -7.92 14.24
CA PRO A 52 11.11 -8.83 14.79
C PRO A 52 10.68 -9.56 16.06
N ALA A 53 9.88 -8.91 16.93
CA ALA A 53 9.41 -9.47 18.19
C ALA A 53 8.33 -10.55 17.98
N GLU A 54 7.37 -10.32 17.08
CA GLU A 54 6.37 -11.32 16.69
C GLU A 54 7.02 -12.52 16.01
N VAL A 55 7.95 -12.28 15.08
CA VAL A 55 8.70 -13.33 14.38
C VAL A 55 9.56 -14.17 15.34
N HIS A 56 10.14 -13.55 16.38
CA HIS A 56 10.86 -14.26 17.44
C HIS A 56 9.92 -15.13 18.28
N ALA A 57 8.83 -14.56 18.81
CA ALA A 57 7.86 -15.31 19.60
C ALA A 57 7.24 -16.47 18.80
N PHE A 58 6.95 -16.24 17.51
CA PHE A 58 6.46 -17.29 16.62
C PHE A 58 7.51 -18.37 16.36
N ALA A 59 8.79 -18.02 16.20
CA ALA A 59 9.87 -18.99 16.10
C ALA A 59 10.03 -19.82 17.38
N ASP A 60 9.87 -19.22 18.57
CA ASP A 60 9.89 -19.93 19.85
C ASP A 60 8.76 -20.96 19.96
N GLU A 61 7.52 -20.58 19.61
CA GLU A 61 6.37 -21.50 19.55
C GLU A 61 6.59 -22.62 18.51
N LEU A 62 7.10 -22.29 17.32
CA LEU A 62 7.42 -23.27 16.28
C LEU A 62 8.47 -24.30 16.72
N ARG A 63 9.48 -23.91 17.52
CA ARG A 63 10.50 -24.84 18.05
C ARG A 63 9.91 -25.89 19.00
N ALA A 64 8.78 -25.60 19.66
CA ALA A 64 8.08 -26.54 20.53
C ALA A 64 7.21 -27.56 19.77
N LEU A 65 7.02 -27.40 18.46
CA LEU A 65 6.16 -28.25 17.63
C LEU A 65 6.98 -29.15 16.68
N SER A 66 6.54 -30.40 16.50
CA SER A 66 7.01 -31.22 15.38
C SER A 66 6.46 -30.71 14.04
N ASP A 67 7.10 -31.03 12.91
CA ASP A 67 6.70 -30.57 11.57
C ASP A 67 5.21 -30.80 11.26
N ALA A 68 4.65 -31.95 11.66
CA ALA A 68 3.22 -32.25 11.47
C ALA A 68 2.31 -31.34 12.30
N GLN A 69 2.71 -31.01 13.54
CA GLN A 69 1.98 -30.09 14.41
C GLN A 69 2.15 -28.64 13.96
N ALA A 70 3.35 -28.25 13.53
CA ALA A 70 3.63 -26.93 12.97
C ALA A 70 2.83 -26.71 11.68
N PHE A 71 2.78 -27.71 10.79
CA PHE A 71 1.98 -27.66 9.56
C PHE A 71 0.50 -27.50 9.88
N ASP A 72 -0.07 -28.34 10.76
CA ASP A 72 -1.49 -28.21 11.11
C ASP A 72 -1.77 -26.89 11.82
N ALA A 73 -0.92 -26.44 12.75
CA ALA A 73 -1.12 -25.16 13.45
C ALA A 73 -1.03 -23.94 12.51
N CYS A 74 -0.14 -23.96 11.51
CA CYS A 74 0.15 -22.80 10.65
C CYS A 74 -0.49 -22.88 9.25
N THR A 75 -1.42 -23.81 9.03
CA THR A 75 -2.20 -23.89 7.77
C THR A 75 -3.69 -24.11 8.07
N LEU A 76 -4.57 -23.58 7.21
CA LEU A 76 -6.01 -23.81 7.32
C LEU A 76 -6.49 -24.79 6.25
N GLY A 77 -7.22 -25.82 6.68
CA GLY A 77 -7.83 -26.83 5.82
C GLY A 77 -9.08 -26.34 5.07
N ASP A 78 -9.49 -27.11 4.06
CA ASP A 78 -10.46 -26.72 3.05
C ASP A 78 -11.88 -26.43 3.59
N ARG A 79 -12.26 -25.14 3.54
CA ARG A 79 -13.60 -24.49 3.45
C ARG A 79 -14.75 -24.92 4.37
N THR A 80 -14.59 -25.95 5.19
CA THR A 80 -15.61 -26.50 6.11
C THR A 80 -15.51 -25.93 7.53
N SER A 81 -14.42 -25.22 7.80
CA SER A 81 -13.94 -24.79 9.13
C SER A 81 -14.56 -23.49 9.66
N GLY A 82 -15.60 -22.96 9.02
CA GLY A 82 -16.30 -21.74 9.45
C GLY A 82 -15.55 -20.42 9.19
N TYR A 83 -14.31 -20.48 8.71
CA TYR A 83 -13.52 -19.31 8.33
C TYR A 83 -14.03 -18.67 7.03
N THR A 84 -13.86 -17.35 6.92
CA THR A 84 -14.15 -16.62 5.68
C THR A 84 -13.11 -16.93 4.60
N VAL A 85 -13.45 -16.66 3.34
CA VAL A 85 -12.49 -16.82 2.22
C VAL A 85 -11.26 -15.92 2.43
N ASP A 86 -11.45 -14.71 2.97
CA ASP A 86 -10.36 -13.79 3.26
C ASP A 86 -9.44 -14.30 4.39
N GLN A 87 -10.01 -14.96 5.41
CA GLN A 87 -9.24 -15.64 6.47
C GLN A 87 -8.41 -16.79 5.90
N LEU A 88 -8.99 -17.60 5.01
CA LEU A 88 -8.28 -18.71 4.34
C LEU A 88 -7.13 -18.20 3.45
N LEU A 89 -7.38 -17.20 2.59
CA LEU A 89 -6.37 -16.62 1.70
C LEU A 89 -5.25 -15.92 2.46
N ARG A 90 -5.58 -15.23 3.57
CA ARG A 90 -4.56 -14.61 4.42
C ARG A 90 -3.73 -15.68 5.12
N ALA A 91 -4.35 -16.69 5.74
CA ALA A 91 -3.66 -17.79 6.39
C ALA A 91 -2.83 -18.67 5.42
N GLU A 92 -3.23 -18.78 4.15
CA GLU A 92 -2.45 -19.45 3.11
C GLU A 92 -1.13 -18.71 2.83
N SER A 93 -1.10 -17.39 3.01
CA SER A 93 0.09 -16.55 2.81
C SER A 93 0.91 -16.42 4.10
N ASP A 94 0.22 -16.13 5.20
CA ASP A 94 0.71 -15.71 6.52
C ASP A 94 0.55 -16.85 7.56
N PRO A 95 1.62 -17.61 7.86
CA PRO A 95 1.55 -18.76 8.76
C PRO A 95 1.39 -18.35 10.24
N LEU A 96 1.75 -17.12 10.60
CA LEU A 96 1.62 -16.60 11.96
C LEU A 96 0.15 -16.24 12.22
N TYR A 97 -0.50 -15.57 11.27
CA TYR A 97 -1.95 -15.36 11.30
C TYR A 97 -2.75 -16.68 11.31
N ALA A 98 -2.30 -17.69 10.55
CA ALA A 98 -2.90 -19.03 10.59
C ALA A 98 -2.81 -19.67 11.99
N PHE A 99 -1.64 -19.55 12.63
CA PHE A 99 -1.38 -20.01 14.00
C PHE A 99 -2.29 -19.33 15.03
N GLU A 100 -2.45 -18.00 14.96
CA GLU A 100 -3.35 -17.26 15.85
C GLU A 100 -4.82 -17.62 15.63
N LEU A 101 -5.28 -17.78 14.38
CA LEU A 101 -6.64 -18.22 14.06
C LEU A 101 -6.96 -19.61 14.61
N ARG A 102 -5.98 -20.52 14.66
CA ARG A 102 -6.12 -21.83 15.31
C ARG A 102 -6.01 -21.81 16.83
N GLY A 103 -5.93 -20.62 17.45
CA GLY A 103 -5.91 -20.44 18.90
C GLY A 103 -4.51 -20.33 19.50
N GLY A 104 -3.46 -20.26 18.67
CA GLY A 104 -2.11 -19.91 19.10
C GLY A 104 -2.08 -18.56 19.83
N ARG A 105 -1.10 -18.40 20.73
CA ARG A 105 -0.92 -17.17 21.52
C ARG A 105 0.55 -16.80 21.56
N LEU A 106 0.90 -15.77 20.82
CA LEU A 106 2.23 -15.18 20.94
C LEU A 106 2.30 -14.36 22.23
N SER A 107 3.42 -14.50 22.95
CA SER A 107 3.81 -13.59 24.02
C SER A 107 5.08 -12.85 23.57
N PRO A 108 4.99 -11.91 22.61
CA PRO A 108 6.13 -11.10 22.22
C PRO A 108 6.60 -10.33 23.46
N GLY A 109 7.85 -10.54 23.86
CA GLY A 109 8.39 -9.88 25.05
C GLY A 109 8.37 -8.37 24.90
N GLU A 110 8.09 -7.66 26.00
CA GLU A 110 8.25 -6.20 26.09
C GLU A 110 9.73 -5.81 26.09
N GLU A 111 10.46 -6.12 25.02
CA GLU A 111 11.62 -5.31 24.68
C GLU A 111 11.10 -3.91 24.31
N GLY A 112 11.37 -2.95 25.19
CA GLY A 112 10.90 -1.57 25.12
C GLY A 112 11.16 -0.90 23.76
N PRO A 113 10.48 0.22 23.49
CA PRO A 113 10.21 0.71 22.15
C PRO A 113 11.42 0.58 21.24
N TRP A 114 11.30 -0.30 20.24
CA TRP A 114 12.15 -0.34 19.07
C TRP A 114 11.85 0.90 18.22
N SER A 115 12.13 2.07 18.78
CA SER A 115 12.05 3.34 18.10
C SER A 115 12.91 3.23 16.84
N PRO A 116 12.42 3.63 15.65
CA PRO A 116 13.35 4.06 14.63
C PRO A 116 14.21 5.14 15.29
N ILE A 117 15.53 4.99 15.25
CA ILE A 117 16.42 6.05 15.70
C ILE A 117 16.15 7.23 14.76
N ALA A 118 15.35 8.17 15.25
CA ALA A 118 15.37 9.52 14.75
C ALA A 118 16.82 9.97 14.90
N GLY A 119 17.51 10.16 13.78
CA GLY A 119 18.85 10.70 13.80
C GLY A 119 18.79 12.09 14.40
N GLU A 120 19.18 12.21 15.67
CA GLU A 120 19.49 13.50 16.27
C GLU A 120 20.64 14.12 15.49
N VAL A 121 20.31 14.94 14.49
CA VAL A 121 21.21 15.99 14.05
C VAL A 121 21.25 16.98 15.20
N SER A 122 22.16 16.73 16.14
CA SER A 122 22.29 17.51 17.36
C SER A 122 22.46 18.99 17.00
N GLY A 123 21.50 19.81 17.43
CA GLY A 123 21.41 21.22 17.11
C GLY A 123 22.47 22.04 17.84
N GLY A 124 23.71 21.98 17.36
CA GLY A 124 24.72 22.99 17.66
C GLY A 124 24.27 24.33 17.08
N ALA A 125 23.85 25.25 17.95
CA ALA A 125 23.36 26.55 17.53
C ALA A 125 24.46 27.38 16.85
N LEU A 126 24.33 27.58 15.54
CA LEU A 126 25.04 28.63 14.80
C LEU A 126 24.00 29.54 14.16
N THR A 127 24.05 30.81 14.55
CA THR A 127 23.16 31.87 14.08
C THR A 127 23.40 32.16 12.60
N SER A 128 22.33 32.25 11.83
CA SER A 128 22.40 32.63 10.41
C SER A 128 22.72 34.11 10.25
N ALA A 129 23.98 34.42 9.96
CA ALA A 129 24.45 35.69 9.41
C ALA A 129 25.68 35.43 8.51
N ASP A 130 25.72 36.13 7.37
CA ASP A 130 26.88 36.27 6.47
C ASP A 130 27.47 35.02 5.78
N ILE A 131 26.71 34.43 4.83
CA ILE A 131 27.29 33.84 3.60
C ILE A 131 26.38 34.21 2.39
N PRO A 132 26.91 34.82 1.31
CA PRO A 132 26.12 35.17 0.12
C PRO A 132 25.84 33.94 -0.78
N PRO A 133 24.76 33.94 -1.58
CA PRO A 133 24.41 32.81 -2.43
C PRO A 133 25.27 32.74 -3.71
N GLU A 134 25.94 31.61 -3.96
CA GLU A 134 26.58 31.35 -5.26
C GLU A 134 25.55 30.93 -6.33
N PRO A 135 25.72 31.37 -7.60
CA PRO A 135 24.70 31.23 -8.65
C PRO A 135 24.72 29.89 -9.43
N ASP A 136 25.60 28.94 -9.09
CA ASP A 136 26.10 27.96 -10.07
C ASP A 136 25.38 26.60 -10.13
N PHE A 137 24.40 26.34 -9.25
CA PHE A 137 23.70 25.05 -9.23
C PHE A 137 22.68 24.87 -10.38
N LEU A 138 22.08 25.97 -10.86
CA LEU A 138 21.07 25.92 -11.93
C LEU A 138 21.64 25.62 -13.32
N MET A 139 22.94 25.87 -13.57
CA MET A 139 23.56 25.60 -14.88
C MET A 139 23.80 24.10 -15.13
N LYS A 140 24.09 23.32 -14.08
CA LYS A 140 24.41 21.88 -14.21
C LYS A 140 23.21 21.00 -14.56
N LEU A 141 21.98 21.43 -14.25
CA LEU A 141 20.76 20.71 -14.63
C LEU A 141 20.36 20.92 -16.10
N LYS A 142 20.58 22.12 -16.68
CA LYS A 142 20.34 22.35 -18.12
C LYS A 142 21.30 21.57 -19.03
N ALA A 143 22.59 21.55 -18.69
CA ALA A 143 23.62 20.90 -19.51
C ALA A 143 23.43 19.37 -19.69
N LYS A 144 22.67 18.71 -18.80
CA LYS A 144 22.39 17.27 -18.89
C LYS A 144 21.16 16.94 -19.76
N ALA A 145 20.24 17.89 -19.93
CA ALA A 145 19.08 17.73 -20.81
C ALA A 145 19.46 17.91 -22.30
N GLU A 146 20.34 18.85 -22.61
CA GLU A 146 20.76 19.14 -24.00
C GLU A 146 21.63 18.02 -24.61
N ARG A 147 22.38 17.28 -23.78
CA ARG A 147 23.20 16.14 -24.26
C ARG A 147 22.40 14.91 -24.72
N PHE A 148 21.11 14.79 -24.39
CA PHE A 148 20.29 13.64 -24.82
C PHE A 148 19.52 13.90 -26.13
N GLN A 149 19.61 15.10 -26.72
CA GLN A 149 18.99 15.44 -28.01
C GLN A 149 19.96 15.53 -29.19
N ALA A 150 21.28 15.34 -28.96
CA ALA A 150 22.31 15.50 -29.99
C ALA A 150 22.54 14.25 -30.87
N ASP A 151 22.30 13.04 -30.35
CA ASP A 151 22.65 11.76 -31.02
C ASP A 151 21.42 10.99 -31.57
N ALA A 152 20.42 11.71 -32.09
CA ALA A 152 19.32 11.09 -32.84
C ALA A 152 19.67 11.01 -34.34
N PRO A 153 19.80 9.81 -34.96
CA PRO A 153 20.13 9.69 -36.38
C PRO A 153 18.99 10.22 -37.26
N LYS A 154 19.28 11.32 -37.98
CA LYS A 154 18.41 11.90 -39.00
C LYS A 154 18.51 11.12 -40.32
N ASP A 155 17.86 9.97 -40.41
CA ASP A 155 17.23 9.48 -41.66
C ASP A 155 16.53 8.13 -41.45
N ALA A 156 15.20 8.15 -41.42
CA ALA A 156 14.37 6.94 -41.53
C ALA A 156 13.02 7.30 -42.22
N PRO A 157 12.61 6.63 -43.30
CA PRO A 157 11.44 7.01 -44.08
C PRO A 157 10.12 6.58 -43.42
N ARG A 158 9.08 7.41 -43.56
CA ARG A 158 7.72 7.13 -43.07
C ARG A 158 7.06 5.99 -43.87
N PRO A 159 6.47 4.97 -43.22
CA PRO A 159 5.61 4.01 -43.91
C PRO A 159 4.30 4.67 -44.36
N LYS A 160 3.93 4.48 -45.64
CA LYS A 160 2.62 4.83 -46.20
C LYS A 160 1.68 3.63 -46.17
N ASP A 161 0.38 3.91 -46.28
CA ASP A 161 -0.68 2.93 -46.55
C ASP A 161 -0.30 1.90 -47.63
N LYS A 162 -0.56 0.62 -47.32
CA LYS A 162 -0.95 -0.39 -48.31
C LYS A 162 -2.03 -1.31 -47.75
N ARG A 163 -3.23 -1.20 -48.31
CA ARG A 163 -4.23 -2.28 -48.29
C ARG A 163 -3.80 -3.42 -49.23
N LEU A 164 -4.52 -4.53 -49.10
CA LEU A 164 -4.83 -5.59 -50.08
C LEU A 164 -4.04 -6.91 -50.07
N ILE A 165 -4.86 -7.97 -50.06
CA ILE A 165 -4.62 -9.38 -50.45
C ILE A 165 -3.90 -10.24 -49.39
N GLY A 166 -4.34 -11.47 -49.07
CA GLY A 166 -5.32 -12.32 -49.77
C GLY A 166 -6.33 -13.06 -48.88
N GLU A 167 -7.36 -13.57 -49.53
CA GLU A 167 -8.51 -14.27 -48.96
C GLU A 167 -8.23 -15.76 -48.74
N SER A 168 -8.91 -16.38 -47.76
CA SER A 168 -9.20 -17.82 -47.76
C SER A 168 -10.52 -18.08 -47.03
N ARG A 169 -11.56 -18.28 -47.84
CA ARG A 169 -12.87 -18.91 -47.52
C ARG A 169 -12.60 -20.38 -47.13
N VAL A 170 -13.39 -21.16 -46.39
CA VAL A 170 -14.85 -21.33 -46.15
C VAL A 170 -15.00 -21.86 -44.69
N GLU A 171 -16.15 -22.03 -44.01
CA GLU A 171 -17.59 -22.05 -44.32
C GLU A 171 -18.42 -21.18 -43.32
N HIS A 172 -19.74 -21.37 -43.30
CA HIS A 172 -20.65 -20.98 -42.23
C HIS A 172 -21.30 -22.23 -41.62
N THR A 173 -21.36 -22.31 -40.29
CA THR A 173 -22.35 -23.14 -39.57
C THR A 173 -23.02 -22.25 -38.51
N PRO A 174 -24.36 -22.15 -38.46
CA PRO A 174 -25.03 -21.23 -37.56
C PRO A 174 -25.10 -21.83 -36.14
N GLN A 175 -24.32 -21.30 -35.20
CA GLN A 175 -24.51 -21.55 -33.77
C GLN A 175 -25.46 -20.51 -33.15
N PRO A 176 -26.33 -20.91 -32.20
CA PRO A 176 -27.35 -20.04 -31.63
C PRO A 176 -26.76 -18.96 -30.72
N ALA A 177 -27.47 -17.84 -30.60
CA ALA A 177 -27.04 -16.67 -29.85
C ALA A 177 -26.87 -16.96 -28.35
N VAL A 178 -25.63 -17.16 -27.91
CA VAL A 178 -25.25 -17.06 -26.50
C VAL A 178 -25.29 -15.58 -26.13
N LYS A 179 -26.14 -15.21 -25.17
CA LYS A 179 -26.14 -13.85 -24.61
C LYS A 179 -24.72 -13.53 -24.12
N ALA A 180 -24.11 -12.48 -24.67
CA ALA A 180 -22.89 -11.93 -24.13
C ALA A 180 -23.16 -11.41 -22.71
N VAL A 181 -22.85 -12.22 -21.71
CA VAL A 181 -22.70 -11.76 -20.33
C VAL A 181 -21.52 -10.80 -20.36
N ALA A 182 -21.78 -9.51 -20.14
CA ALA A 182 -20.72 -8.52 -20.02
C ALA A 182 -19.71 -8.98 -18.97
N PRO A 183 -18.40 -8.76 -19.16
CA PRO A 183 -17.42 -9.07 -18.12
C PRO A 183 -17.83 -8.34 -16.84
N ALA A 184 -18.14 -9.11 -15.80
CA ALA A 184 -18.46 -8.55 -14.50
C ALA A 184 -17.28 -7.68 -14.07
N ALA A 185 -17.56 -6.40 -13.82
CA ALA A 185 -16.53 -5.46 -13.38
C ALA A 185 -15.84 -6.03 -12.13
N LEU A 186 -14.51 -6.04 -12.14
CA LEU A 186 -13.68 -6.43 -10.99
C LEU A 186 -14.00 -5.51 -9.81
N GLY A 187 -14.91 -5.96 -8.95
CA GLY A 187 -15.36 -5.20 -7.79
C GLY A 187 -14.26 -5.13 -6.74
N GLY A 188 -13.85 -3.92 -6.37
CA GLY A 188 -12.93 -3.66 -5.25
C GLY A 188 -13.58 -3.93 -3.90
N GLY A 189 -13.94 -5.19 -3.63
CA GLY A 189 -14.84 -5.58 -2.53
C GLY A 189 -14.20 -6.20 -1.30
N ALA A 190 -12.98 -6.76 -1.40
CA ALA A 190 -12.31 -7.45 -0.28
C ALA A 190 -11.19 -6.58 0.33
N THR A 191 -10.18 -6.21 -0.46
CA THR A 191 -9.01 -5.45 0.01
C THR A 191 -9.36 -4.06 0.53
N ASN A 192 -10.33 -3.38 -0.12
CA ASN A 192 -10.82 -2.08 0.34
C ASN A 192 -11.51 -2.20 1.72
N ARG A 193 -12.22 -3.32 1.99
CA ARG A 193 -12.88 -3.55 3.29
C ARG A 193 -11.89 -3.85 4.40
N LEU A 194 -10.88 -4.70 4.16
CA LEU A 194 -9.83 -4.96 5.14
C LEU A 194 -9.12 -3.66 5.58
N LEU A 195 -8.85 -2.76 4.63
CA LEU A 195 -8.23 -1.47 4.89
C LEU A 195 -9.19 -0.47 5.58
N GLU A 196 -10.47 -0.51 5.24
CA GLU A 196 -11.52 0.24 5.93
C GLU A 196 -11.67 -0.23 7.38
N ASP A 197 -11.69 -1.54 7.63
CA ASP A 197 -11.75 -2.16 8.96
C ASP A 197 -10.51 -1.82 9.80
N LEU A 198 -9.31 -1.89 9.22
CA LEU A 198 -8.05 -1.49 9.88
C LEU A 198 -8.04 0.01 10.25
N LEU A 199 -8.58 0.90 9.40
CA LEU A 199 -8.73 2.31 9.77
C LEU A 199 -9.81 2.54 10.82
N ASN A 200 -10.95 1.84 10.73
CA ASN A 200 -12.00 1.87 11.74
C ASN A 200 -11.49 1.35 13.11
N GLU A 201 -10.57 0.40 13.12
CA GLU A 201 -9.87 -0.07 14.32
C GLU A 201 -8.86 0.96 14.83
N ALA A 202 -7.97 1.46 13.97
CA ALA A 202 -6.95 2.46 14.33
C ALA A 202 -7.55 3.79 14.85
N THR A 203 -8.77 4.13 14.41
CA THR A 203 -9.48 5.36 14.83
C THR A 203 -10.48 5.13 15.96
N ARG A 204 -10.77 3.87 16.33
CA ARG A 204 -11.62 3.52 17.48
C ARG A 204 -11.12 4.13 18.81
N PRO A 205 -9.81 4.14 19.15
CA PRO A 205 -9.31 4.81 20.34
C PRO A 205 -9.50 6.34 20.34
N LEU A 206 -9.57 6.95 19.15
CA LEU A 206 -9.81 8.38 18.99
C LEU A 206 -11.30 8.77 19.18
N GLY A 207 -12.18 7.78 19.37
CA GLY A 207 -13.64 7.99 19.46
C GLY A 207 -14.26 8.55 18.18
N VAL A 208 -13.54 8.45 17.05
CA VAL A 208 -13.99 8.95 15.75
C VAL A 208 -14.81 7.87 15.07
N THR A 209 -16.01 8.24 14.60
CA THR A 209 -16.80 7.41 13.67
C THR A 209 -16.81 8.09 12.32
N PHE A 210 -16.92 7.35 11.22
CA PHE A 210 -16.95 7.95 9.88
C PHE A 210 -18.33 7.78 9.22
N ARG A 211 -18.64 8.68 8.29
CA ARG A 211 -19.76 8.56 7.35
C ARG A 211 -19.23 8.72 5.94
N GLU A 212 -19.54 7.75 5.09
CA GLU A 212 -19.25 7.84 3.67
C GLU A 212 -20.12 8.90 2.97
N HIS A 213 -19.49 9.65 2.07
CA HIS A 213 -20.12 10.60 1.17
C HIS A 213 -19.54 10.39 -0.24
N ASP A 214 -20.40 10.05 -1.19
CA ASP A 214 -20.02 10.07 -2.60
C ASP A 214 -19.72 11.51 -3.04
N VAL A 215 -18.75 11.66 -3.93
CA VAL A 215 -18.23 12.96 -4.37
C VAL A 215 -18.65 13.25 -5.81
N ASP A 216 -19.15 14.47 -6.03
CA ASP A 216 -19.67 14.97 -7.31
C ASP A 216 -20.78 14.10 -7.94
N THR A 217 -21.58 13.42 -7.11
CA THR A 217 -22.82 12.73 -7.53
C THR A 217 -24.05 13.59 -7.18
N ALA A 218 -25.19 13.31 -7.82
CA ALA A 218 -26.41 14.14 -7.67
C ALA A 218 -27.00 14.15 -6.24
N ALA A 219 -26.66 13.17 -5.41
CA ALA A 219 -27.04 13.09 -3.99
C ALA A 219 -25.83 13.21 -3.03
N GLY A 220 -24.64 13.47 -3.58
CA GLY A 220 -23.36 13.50 -2.84
C GLY A 220 -22.92 14.89 -2.42
N LEU A 221 -21.70 14.97 -1.89
CA LEU A 221 -21.02 16.24 -1.62
C LEU A 221 -20.23 16.69 -2.86
N THR A 222 -20.09 18.00 -3.06
CA THR A 222 -19.11 18.51 -4.03
C THR A 222 -17.70 18.33 -3.48
N LEU A 223 -16.71 18.10 -4.36
CA LEU A 223 -15.33 17.87 -3.92
C LEU A 223 -14.76 19.01 -3.07
N GLU A 224 -15.12 20.28 -3.34
CA GLU A 224 -14.69 21.42 -2.52
C GLU A 224 -15.18 21.29 -1.07
N LYS A 225 -16.47 20.99 -0.87
CA LYS A 225 -17.09 20.84 0.47
C LYS A 225 -16.57 19.61 1.21
N ALA A 226 -16.30 18.53 0.46
CA ALA A 226 -15.67 17.33 0.99
C ALA A 226 -14.27 17.64 1.55
N LEU A 227 -13.40 18.29 0.77
CA LEU A 227 -12.05 18.67 1.19
C LEU A 227 -12.07 19.74 2.30
N GLU A 228 -12.99 20.70 2.25
CA GLU A 228 -13.17 21.68 3.32
C GLU A 228 -13.55 21.03 4.66
N SER A 229 -14.50 20.09 4.65
CA SER A 229 -14.91 19.32 5.83
C SER A 229 -13.80 18.41 6.36
N ALA A 230 -12.97 17.90 5.46
CA ALA A 230 -11.83 17.03 5.76
C ALA A 230 -10.63 17.78 6.36
N ALA A 231 -10.47 19.09 6.10
CA ALA A 231 -9.24 19.81 6.42
C ALA A 231 -8.95 19.86 7.93
N GLY A 232 -9.94 20.21 8.74
CA GLY A 232 -9.78 20.31 10.20
C GLY A 232 -9.36 18.99 10.86
N PRO A 233 -10.02 17.85 10.59
CA PRO A 233 -9.59 16.54 11.09
C PRO A 233 -8.22 16.11 10.57
N ALA A 234 -7.93 16.27 9.27
CA ALA A 234 -6.62 15.90 8.70
C ALA A 234 -5.47 16.73 9.26
N MET A 235 -5.68 18.02 9.55
CA MET A 235 -4.70 18.87 10.26
C MET A 235 -4.45 18.42 11.71
N ARG A 236 -5.40 17.71 12.34
CA ARG A 236 -5.23 17.07 13.65
C ARG A 236 -4.67 15.64 13.57
N GLY A 237 -4.23 15.19 12.39
CA GLY A 237 -3.71 13.84 12.18
C GLY A 237 -4.75 12.73 12.20
N VAL A 238 -6.05 13.05 12.08
CA VAL A 238 -7.08 12.03 11.87
C VAL A 238 -6.98 11.56 10.40
N PRO A 239 -6.65 10.28 10.13
CA PRO A 239 -6.61 9.78 8.76
C PRO A 239 -8.03 9.77 8.17
N ILE A 240 -8.18 10.24 6.94
CA ILE A 240 -9.47 10.33 6.27
C ILE A 240 -9.50 9.32 5.11
N PRO A 241 -10.31 8.25 5.22
CA PRO A 241 -10.47 7.28 4.14
C PRO A 241 -11.11 7.95 2.91
N VAL A 242 -10.58 7.63 1.72
CA VAL A 242 -11.12 8.09 0.44
C VAL A 242 -11.13 6.95 -0.57
N THR A 243 -11.97 7.07 -1.60
CA THR A 243 -11.92 6.18 -2.76
C THR A 243 -11.64 6.98 -4.02
N LEU A 244 -10.73 6.45 -4.83
CA LEU A 244 -10.30 6.99 -6.10
C LEU A 244 -10.93 6.22 -7.26
N GLY A 245 -11.05 6.89 -8.40
CA GLY A 245 -11.51 6.27 -9.64
C GLY A 245 -11.46 7.21 -10.84
N PRO A 246 -11.93 6.74 -12.02
CA PRO A 246 -11.91 7.51 -13.25
C PRO A 246 -13.04 8.55 -13.35
N ALA A 247 -14.17 8.36 -12.65
CA ALA A 247 -15.37 9.18 -12.76
C ALA A 247 -16.19 9.18 -11.45
N PRO A 248 -17.05 10.19 -11.18
CA PRO A 248 -17.99 10.17 -10.05
C PRO A 248 -18.81 8.87 -10.00
N GLY A 249 -19.03 8.31 -8.80
CA GLY A 249 -19.69 7.02 -8.60
C GLY A 249 -18.86 5.78 -9.00
N SER A 250 -17.66 5.96 -9.58
CA SER A 250 -16.74 4.87 -9.88
C SER A 250 -15.75 4.69 -8.72
N HIS A 251 -16.07 3.77 -7.83
CA HIS A 251 -15.29 3.48 -6.61
C HIS A 251 -14.35 2.31 -6.88
N VAL A 252 -13.11 2.61 -7.29
CA VAL A 252 -12.17 1.59 -7.79
C VAL A 252 -11.10 1.25 -6.77
N ARG A 253 -10.48 2.26 -6.15
CA ARG A 253 -9.28 2.09 -5.33
C ARG A 253 -9.39 2.85 -4.02
N PHE A 254 -9.20 2.18 -2.90
CA PHE A 254 -9.07 2.81 -1.60
C PHE A 254 -7.74 3.58 -1.48
N ALA A 255 -7.78 4.76 -0.85
CA ALA A 255 -6.63 5.56 -0.50
C ALA A 255 -6.92 6.36 0.79
N ILE A 256 -5.93 7.05 1.34
CA ILE A 256 -6.05 7.76 2.62
C ILE A 256 -5.48 9.17 2.49
N LEU A 257 -6.22 10.17 2.95
CA LEU A 257 -5.67 11.51 3.20
C LEU A 257 -5.12 11.52 4.63
N LEU A 258 -3.80 11.59 4.78
CA LEU A 258 -3.11 11.50 6.07
C LEU A 258 -2.91 12.87 6.72
N GLN A 259 -2.61 13.89 5.91
CA GLN A 259 -2.32 15.24 6.38
C GLN A 259 -2.88 16.28 5.41
N ALA A 260 -3.24 17.43 5.96
CA ALA A 260 -3.51 18.65 5.20
C ALA A 260 -2.55 19.76 5.67
N GLN A 261 -1.87 20.41 4.73
CA GLN A 261 -1.11 21.63 4.99
C GLN A 261 -1.83 22.81 4.32
N THR A 262 -1.87 23.95 5.01
CA THR A 262 -2.52 25.16 4.51
C THR A 262 -1.51 26.30 4.43
N SER A 263 -1.36 26.91 3.26
CA SER A 263 -0.44 28.03 3.02
C SER A 263 -1.20 29.19 2.38
N ALA A 264 -1.59 30.16 3.21
CA ALA A 264 -2.26 31.45 2.90
C ALA A 264 -3.52 31.43 2.01
N LYS A 265 -3.45 30.86 0.80
CA LYS A 265 -4.52 30.75 -0.20
C LYS A 265 -4.70 29.35 -0.78
N THR A 266 -3.80 28.40 -0.50
CA THR A 266 -3.85 27.03 -1.03
C THR A 266 -3.74 26.00 0.08
N ARG A 267 -4.31 24.81 -0.17
CA ARG A 267 -4.11 23.63 0.67
C ARG A 267 -3.40 22.54 -0.14
N ALA A 268 -2.57 21.76 0.53
CA ALA A 268 -1.91 20.57 -0.01
C ALA A 268 -2.24 19.38 0.86
N TRP A 269 -2.43 18.23 0.22
CA TRP A 269 -2.94 17.01 0.83
C TRP A 269 -1.95 15.88 0.66
N GLN A 270 -1.59 15.22 1.75
CA GLN A 270 -0.79 14.01 1.71
C GLN A 270 -1.72 12.82 1.45
N LEU A 271 -1.71 12.33 0.21
CA LEU A 271 -2.49 11.18 -0.24
C LEU A 271 -1.60 9.94 -0.24
N PHE A 272 -2.10 8.86 0.36
CA PHE A 272 -1.45 7.55 0.43
C PHE A 272 -2.30 6.50 -0.29
N ASP A 273 -1.75 5.84 -1.30
CA ASP A 273 -2.30 4.58 -1.83
C ASP A 273 -1.62 3.43 -1.06
N PRO A 274 -2.31 2.79 -0.08
CA PRO A 274 -1.71 1.75 0.77
C PRO A 274 -1.35 0.48 -0.01
N MET A 275 -1.82 0.38 -1.24
CA MET A 275 -1.87 -0.83 -2.05
C MET A 275 -0.88 -0.75 -3.23
N THR A 276 -0.27 0.42 -3.49
CA THR A 276 1.04 0.61 -4.14
C THR A 276 2.12 1.09 -3.17
N GLN A 277 1.76 1.37 -1.91
CA GLN A 277 2.59 2.05 -0.90
C GLN A 277 3.09 3.43 -1.34
N GLU A 278 2.33 4.10 -2.22
CA GLU A 278 2.69 5.37 -2.82
C GLU A 278 2.18 6.55 -1.98
N LEU A 279 3.09 7.45 -1.59
CA LEU A 279 2.80 8.62 -0.75
C LEU A 279 3.11 9.91 -1.52
N VAL A 280 2.08 10.70 -1.83
CA VAL A 280 2.19 11.89 -2.68
C VAL A 280 1.57 13.12 -2.03
N TRP A 281 2.18 14.29 -2.25
CA TRP A 281 1.54 15.57 -1.97
C TRP A 281 0.80 16.05 -3.21
N ALA A 282 -0.51 16.20 -3.11
CA ALA A 282 -1.37 16.75 -4.15
C ALA A 282 -1.88 18.14 -3.71
N ASN A 283 -1.74 19.16 -4.54
CA ASN A 283 -2.36 20.45 -4.23
C ASN A 283 -3.88 20.32 -4.37
N GLU A 284 -4.63 21.04 -3.54
CA GLU A 284 -6.08 21.09 -3.65
C GLU A 284 -6.53 21.58 -5.04
N GLY A 285 -5.79 22.50 -5.66
CA GLY A 285 -6.04 22.90 -7.04
C GLY A 285 -5.95 21.75 -8.04
N ASP A 286 -5.01 20.81 -7.85
CA ASP A 286 -4.85 19.63 -8.72
C ASP A 286 -5.98 18.61 -8.49
N LEU A 287 -6.39 18.42 -7.23
CA LEU A 287 -7.54 17.58 -6.87
C LEU A 287 -8.85 18.15 -7.46
N LEU A 288 -9.06 19.46 -7.36
CA LEU A 288 -10.24 20.16 -7.87
C LEU A 288 -10.25 20.30 -9.40
N ALA A 289 -9.08 20.34 -10.05
CA ALA A 289 -8.97 20.37 -11.51
C ALA A 289 -9.50 19.09 -12.19
N ARG A 290 -9.79 18.02 -11.43
CA ARG A 290 -10.26 16.71 -11.93
C ARG A 290 -9.33 16.11 -13.00
N ALA A 291 -8.06 16.51 -12.96
CA ALA A 291 -6.97 16.02 -13.80
C ALA A 291 -6.32 14.76 -13.19
N GLU A 292 -5.43 14.10 -13.92
CA GLU A 292 -4.77 12.89 -13.41
C GLU A 292 -4.03 13.15 -12.09
N LEU A 293 -4.30 12.31 -11.08
CA LEU A 293 -3.63 12.44 -9.78
C LEU A 293 -2.12 12.18 -9.93
N PRO A 294 -1.28 12.73 -9.02
CA PRO A 294 0.17 12.52 -9.03
C PRO A 294 0.61 11.09 -8.67
N LEU A 295 -0.31 10.12 -8.65
CA LEU A 295 -0.04 8.70 -8.46
C LEU A 295 0.50 8.04 -9.73
N SER A 296 1.22 6.93 -9.57
CA SER A 296 1.69 6.03 -10.64
C SER A 296 0.55 5.53 -11.54
N ASN A 297 -0.61 5.19 -10.96
CA ASN A 297 -1.76 4.68 -11.70
C ASN A 297 -2.64 5.81 -12.29
N LYS A 298 -2.47 6.09 -13.59
CA LYS A 298 -3.19 7.14 -14.33
C LYS A 298 -4.68 6.87 -14.61
N GLN A 299 -5.20 5.69 -14.25
CA GLN A 299 -6.64 5.41 -14.26
C GLN A 299 -7.34 6.02 -13.03
N LEU A 300 -6.61 6.30 -11.95
CA LEU A 300 -7.11 6.91 -10.73
C LEU A 300 -7.02 8.43 -10.86
N ARG A 301 -8.05 9.01 -11.49
CA ARG A 301 -8.03 10.43 -11.90
C ARG A 301 -8.61 11.38 -10.87
N ARG A 302 -9.35 10.89 -9.88
CA ARG A 302 -10.04 11.75 -8.93
C ARG A 302 -10.51 10.99 -7.70
N LEU A 303 -10.78 11.75 -6.64
CA LEU A 303 -11.62 11.28 -5.54
C LEU A 303 -13.07 11.11 -6.05
N THR A 304 -13.68 10.00 -5.65
CA THR A 304 -15.05 9.61 -5.99
C THR A 304 -15.90 9.35 -4.75
N ARG A 305 -15.26 9.09 -3.60
CA ARG A 305 -15.86 9.01 -2.27
C ARG A 305 -14.90 9.52 -1.19
N ILE A 306 -15.46 10.05 -0.11
CA ILE A 306 -14.73 10.41 1.12
C ILE A 306 -15.51 9.91 2.34
N ALA A 307 -14.80 9.42 3.35
CA ALA A 307 -15.38 9.07 4.64
C ALA A 307 -15.07 10.20 5.63
N LEU A 308 -16.06 11.03 5.96
CA LEU A 308 -15.89 12.19 6.83
C LEU A 308 -16.19 11.82 8.29
N PRO A 309 -15.40 12.31 9.26
CA PRO A 309 -15.59 11.97 10.66
C PRO A 309 -16.84 12.66 11.24
N VAL A 310 -17.71 11.86 11.85
CA VAL A 310 -18.92 12.25 12.55
C VAL A 310 -18.67 12.19 14.05
N GLY A 311 -19.06 13.26 14.76
CA GLY A 311 -19.06 13.27 16.22
C GLY A 311 -17.68 13.38 16.86
N LEU A 312 -16.72 14.04 16.21
CA LEU A 312 -15.54 14.61 16.87
C LEU A 312 -16.00 15.48 18.05
N ARG A 313 -16.04 14.90 19.25
CA ARG A 313 -16.22 15.67 20.48
C ARG A 313 -15.05 16.63 20.57
N ALA A 314 -15.35 17.91 20.85
CA ALA A 314 -14.33 18.89 21.18
C ALA A 314 -13.75 18.53 22.55
N SER A 315 -12.76 17.65 22.54
CA SER A 315 -12.01 17.18 23.70
C SER A 315 -10.52 17.14 23.37
N LEU A 316 -9.96 18.32 23.15
CA LEU A 316 -8.87 18.92 23.94
C LEU A 316 -8.70 20.40 23.51
#